data_AF-A0A8J7ZEZ3-F1
#
_entry.id   AF-A0A8J7ZEZ3-F1
#
_cell.length_a   1.000
_cell.length_b   1.000
_cell.length_c   1.000
_cell.angle_alpha   90.00
_cell.angle_beta   90.00
_cell.angle_gamma   90.00
#
_symmetry.space_group_name_H-M   'P 1'
#
loop_
_entity.id
_entity.type
_entity.pdbx_description
1 polymer ?
#
loop_
_entity_poly.entity_id
_entity_poly.type
_entity_poly.pdbx_seq_one_letter_code
_entity_poly.pdbx_strand_id
1 'polypeptide(L)'
;MLSEAIYIRVNIKFKPIKISQNIKPRMVIYSMSQNSNQEKYTEESRIKIVTKPEDIKILVDPMRRNILRAMREGMIEDNGSIRTEMTVPEIATRLGFSKKQSSKLYHHIDKLLKAGFIRIAREEKITRSIITYYERTAPGFISIDSIDEIERKEGIRTNPLINLIDDAFLLKLDQKDKEAAQKIIEQYTDIAHDYTVSISKQFKGNITDTTRLNEIVNFVTFLYLSQDPRCQELQKELIKYIKIELNNK
;
A
#
# COMPACT_ATOMS: atom_id res chain seq x y z
N MET A 1 4.15 -20.63 -43.69
CA MET A 1 5.19 -20.46 -42.66
C MET A 1 4.49 -20.12 -41.36
N LEU A 2 4.26 -21.13 -40.52
CA LEU A 2 3.66 -21.00 -39.19
C LEU A 2 4.81 -21.12 -38.18
N SER A 3 5.05 -20.09 -37.36
CA SER A 3 6.03 -20.15 -36.28
C SER A 3 5.36 -20.72 -35.02
N GLU A 4 5.78 -21.91 -34.63
CA GLU A 4 5.41 -22.54 -33.36
C GLU A 4 6.01 -21.75 -32.18
N ALA A 5 5.17 -21.34 -31.24
CA ALA A 5 5.62 -20.76 -29.98
C ALA A 5 5.97 -21.89 -28.99
N ILE A 6 7.23 -21.92 -28.56
CA ILE A 6 7.76 -22.85 -27.56
C ILE A 6 7.26 -22.40 -26.17
N TYR A 7 6.36 -23.17 -25.56
CA TYR A 7 5.97 -23.00 -24.16
C TYR A 7 6.94 -23.76 -23.25
N ILE A 8 7.74 -23.04 -22.46
CA ILE A 8 8.56 -23.64 -21.40
C ILE A 8 7.66 -23.88 -20.18
N ARG A 9 7.29 -25.14 -19.94
CA ARG A 9 6.61 -25.58 -18.71
C ARG A 9 7.63 -25.75 -17.59
N VAL A 10 7.71 -24.80 -16.67
CA VAL A 10 8.51 -24.95 -15.45
C VAL A 10 7.65 -25.65 -14.39
N ASN A 11 7.94 -26.92 -14.13
CA ASN A 11 7.20 -27.75 -13.17
C ASN A 11 7.91 -27.67 -11.80
N ILE A 12 7.49 -26.74 -10.94
CA ILE A 12 8.06 -26.61 -9.59
C ILE A 12 7.15 -27.35 -8.59
N LYS A 13 7.61 -28.52 -8.12
CA LYS A 13 6.98 -29.23 -7.01
C LYS A 13 7.50 -28.64 -5.69
N PHE A 14 6.64 -27.93 -4.96
CA PHE A 14 6.94 -27.53 -3.59
C PHE A 14 6.46 -28.60 -2.60
N LYS A 15 7.36 -29.07 -1.72
CA LYS A 15 6.99 -29.87 -0.56
C LYS A 15 6.41 -28.94 0.51
N PRO A 16 5.32 -29.32 1.20
CA PRO A 16 4.80 -28.53 2.31
C PRO A 16 5.83 -28.53 3.45
N ILE A 17 6.25 -27.33 3.86
CA ILE A 17 7.14 -27.15 5.00
C ILE A 17 6.27 -27.19 6.27
N LYS A 18 6.43 -28.25 7.07
CA LYS A 18 5.96 -28.25 8.46
C LYS A 18 6.87 -27.31 9.25
N ILE A 19 6.33 -26.22 9.75
CA ILE A 19 7.05 -25.26 10.58
C ILE A 19 7.33 -25.91 11.93
N SER A 20 8.57 -26.37 12.13
CA SER A 20 9.10 -26.82 13.42
C SER A 20 9.77 -25.65 14.13
N GLN A 21 9.31 -25.33 15.34
CA GLN A 21 9.90 -24.33 16.23
C GLN A 21 11.30 -24.77 16.69
N ASN A 22 12.35 -24.31 16.01
CA ASN A 22 13.69 -24.01 16.55
C ASN A 22 14.72 -24.02 15.42
N ILE A 23 15.11 -22.86 14.91
CA ILE A 23 16.35 -22.72 14.13
C ILE A 23 17.04 -21.43 14.57
N LYS A 24 18.15 -21.56 15.31
CA LYS A 24 19.12 -20.46 15.51
C LYS A 24 19.81 -20.17 14.17
N PRO A 25 19.92 -18.90 13.73
CA PRO A 25 20.53 -18.58 12.45
C PRO A 25 22.05 -18.75 12.51
N ARG A 26 22.58 -19.51 11.54
CA ARG A 26 24.01 -19.64 11.27
C ARG A 26 24.44 -18.46 10.40
N MET A 27 25.28 -17.59 10.95
CA MET A 27 25.79 -16.38 10.30
C MET A 27 26.81 -16.78 9.22
N VAL A 28 26.58 -16.37 7.97
CA VAL A 28 27.56 -16.46 6.87
C VAL A 28 27.98 -15.03 6.54
N ILE A 29 29.22 -14.70 6.82
CA ILE A 29 29.82 -13.38 6.56
C ILE A 29 30.32 -13.39 5.12
N TYR A 30 29.80 -12.48 4.28
CA TYR A 30 30.44 -12.08 3.03
C TYR A 30 30.89 -10.62 3.16
N SER A 31 32.19 -10.41 3.08
CA SER A 31 32.81 -9.09 2.97
C SER A 31 32.91 -8.69 1.50
N MET A 32 32.38 -7.51 1.12
CA MET A 32 32.91 -6.72 -0.01
C MET A 32 32.66 -5.22 0.17
N SER A 33 33.79 -4.49 0.18
CA SER A 33 34.09 -3.16 -0.37
C SER A 33 33.09 -1.99 -0.23
N GLN A 34 33.53 -0.97 0.50
CA GLN A 34 32.82 0.29 0.72
C GLN A 34 33.00 1.30 -0.42
N ASN A 35 31.96 2.12 -0.69
CA ASN A 35 32.12 3.56 -0.92
C ASN A 35 30.83 4.36 -0.64
N SER A 36 30.92 5.11 0.46
CA SER A 36 30.34 6.41 0.86
C SER A 36 28.98 6.92 0.32
N ASN A 37 27.97 6.84 1.20
CA ASN A 37 26.92 7.84 1.55
C ASN A 37 25.59 7.17 1.87
N GLN A 38 25.59 6.28 2.86
CA GLN A 38 24.37 5.74 3.45
C GLN A 38 24.30 6.17 4.92
N GLU A 39 23.69 7.32 5.18
CA GLU A 39 23.30 7.69 6.53
C GLU A 39 22.05 6.90 6.96
N LYS A 40 22.30 6.01 7.94
CA LYS A 40 21.42 5.54 9.02
C LYS A 40 19.93 5.35 8.71
N TYR A 41 19.60 4.19 8.16
CA TYR A 41 18.34 3.50 8.49
C TYR A 41 18.73 2.28 9.35
N THR A 42 18.30 2.25 10.60
CA THR A 42 18.43 1.09 11.49
C THR A 42 17.63 -0.09 10.92
N GLU A 43 18.07 -1.32 11.20
CA GLU A 43 17.65 -2.63 10.65
C GLU A 43 16.17 -3.05 10.85
N GLU A 44 15.25 -2.11 11.06
CA GLU A 44 13.81 -2.34 11.15
C GLU A 44 13.16 -2.10 9.78
N SER A 45 12.13 -2.87 9.43
CA SER A 45 11.51 -2.84 8.09
C SER A 45 11.29 -1.41 7.59
N ARG A 46 11.71 -1.10 6.36
CA ARG A 46 11.43 0.20 5.71
C ARG A 46 9.94 0.51 5.55
N ILE A 47 9.07 -0.45 5.85
CA ILE A 47 7.63 -0.27 5.99
C ILE A 47 7.32 0.06 7.46
N LYS A 48 6.60 1.15 7.69
CA LYS A 48 6.06 1.45 9.02
C LYS A 48 4.67 0.83 9.16
N ILE A 49 4.53 -0.08 10.10
CA ILE A 49 3.22 -0.64 10.48
C ILE A 49 2.55 0.31 11.46
N VAL A 50 1.31 0.68 11.17
CA VAL A 50 0.54 1.65 11.94
C VAL A 50 -0.49 0.88 12.75
N THR A 51 -0.28 0.84 14.06
CA THR A 51 -1.10 0.03 14.97
C THR A 51 -2.07 0.85 15.82
N LYS A 52 -1.90 2.17 15.85
CA LYS A 52 -2.63 3.08 16.72
C LYS A 52 -3.90 3.58 16.01
N PRO A 53 -5.11 3.37 16.56
CA PRO A 53 -6.36 3.80 15.93
C PRO A 53 -6.37 5.28 15.51
N GLU A 54 -5.86 6.17 16.35
CA GLU A 54 -5.75 7.60 16.10
C GLU A 54 -4.87 7.94 14.89
N ASP A 55 -3.77 7.21 14.70
CA ASP A 55 -2.86 7.36 13.57
C ASP A 55 -3.49 6.80 12.29
N ILE A 56 -4.26 5.72 12.41
CA ILE A 56 -4.99 5.16 11.27
C ILE A 56 -6.10 6.12 10.81
N LYS A 57 -6.82 6.77 11.74
CA LYS A 57 -7.79 7.84 11.42
C LYS A 57 -7.14 9.03 10.68
N ILE A 58 -5.85 9.28 10.90
CA ILE A 58 -5.12 10.29 10.13
C ILE A 58 -4.91 9.80 8.69
N LEU A 59 -4.62 8.51 8.49
CA LEU A 59 -4.41 7.91 7.17
C LEU A 59 -5.68 7.68 6.35
N VAL A 60 -6.88 7.60 6.95
CA VAL A 60 -8.11 7.44 6.15
C VAL A 60 -8.54 8.73 5.43
N ASP A 61 -8.10 9.89 5.93
CA ASP A 61 -8.40 11.20 5.35
C ASP A 61 -7.88 11.30 3.90
N PRO A 62 -8.77 11.49 2.90
CA PRO A 62 -8.38 11.49 1.49
C PRO A 62 -7.32 12.55 1.16
N MET A 63 -7.39 13.74 1.78
CA MET A 63 -6.43 14.81 1.55
C MET A 63 -5.05 14.43 2.08
N ARG A 64 -4.97 13.85 3.29
CA ARG A 64 -3.69 13.39 3.86
C ARG A 64 -3.07 12.25 3.06
N ARG A 65 -3.87 11.31 2.54
CA ARG A 65 -3.36 10.29 1.62
C ARG A 65 -2.82 10.88 0.33
N ASN A 66 -3.54 11.84 -0.24
CA ASN A 66 -3.10 12.53 -1.44
C ASN A 66 -1.77 13.28 -1.20
N ILE A 67 -1.61 13.93 -0.05
CA ILE A 67 -0.34 14.56 0.36
C ILE A 67 0.78 13.50 0.42
N LEU A 68 0.58 12.41 1.15
CA LEU A 68 1.58 11.33 1.25
C LEU A 68 1.91 10.72 -0.11
N ARG A 69 0.92 10.60 -1.01
CA ARG A 69 1.12 10.16 -2.40
C ARG A 69 1.93 11.17 -3.21
N ALA A 70 1.64 12.47 -3.10
CA ALA A 70 2.41 13.51 -3.78
C ALA A 70 3.89 13.48 -3.37
N MET A 71 4.17 13.38 -2.08
CA MET A 71 5.54 13.31 -1.55
C MET A 71 6.27 12.02 -1.94
N ARG A 72 5.52 10.94 -2.16
CA ARG A 72 6.03 9.65 -2.65
C ARG A 72 6.46 9.72 -4.11
N GLU A 73 5.66 10.39 -4.94
CA GLU A 73 5.95 10.59 -6.35
C GLU A 73 7.09 11.62 -6.55
N GLY A 74 7.21 12.58 -5.64
CA GLY A 74 8.27 13.58 -5.65
C GLY A 74 8.13 14.61 -6.78
N MET A 75 9.16 15.43 -6.91
CA MET A 75 9.37 16.41 -7.97
C MET A 75 10.47 15.90 -8.90
N ILE A 76 10.24 15.99 -10.21
CA ILE A 76 11.28 15.72 -11.21
C ILE A 76 12.09 17.01 -11.35
N GLU A 77 13.38 16.93 -11.06
CA GLU A 77 14.33 18.03 -11.23
C GLU A 77 14.85 18.07 -12.68
N ASP A 78 15.47 19.19 -13.08
CA ASP A 78 15.94 19.41 -14.48
C ASP A 78 16.93 18.33 -14.96
N ASN A 79 17.66 17.70 -14.05
CA ASN A 79 18.60 16.62 -14.32
C ASN A 79 17.94 15.22 -14.40
N GLY A 80 16.62 15.14 -14.33
CA GLY A 80 15.85 13.89 -14.32
C GLY A 80 15.85 13.15 -12.99
N SER A 81 16.48 13.69 -11.94
CA SER A 81 16.42 13.12 -10.60
C SER A 81 15.07 13.42 -9.92
N ILE A 82 14.68 12.57 -8.97
CA ILE A 82 13.42 12.73 -8.23
C ILE A 82 13.75 13.20 -6.81
N ARG A 83 13.24 14.38 -6.43
CA ARG A 83 13.28 14.91 -5.07
C ARG A 83 11.97 14.62 -4.34
N THR A 84 12.04 13.88 -3.25
CA THR A 84 10.86 13.48 -2.46
C THR A 84 10.48 14.47 -1.36
N GLU A 85 11.43 15.31 -0.93
CA GLU A 85 11.15 16.37 0.04
C GLU A 85 10.47 17.57 -0.64
N MET A 86 9.39 18.06 -0.06
CA MET A 86 8.54 19.09 -0.66
C MET A 86 8.11 20.12 0.36
N THR A 87 7.98 21.37 -0.08
CA THR A 87 7.34 22.45 0.65
C THR A 87 5.81 22.36 0.55
N VAL A 88 5.09 23.01 1.46
CA VAL A 88 3.61 23.03 1.40
C VAL A 88 3.08 23.59 0.06
N PRO A 89 3.66 24.68 -0.52
CA PRO A 89 3.29 25.12 -1.86
C PRO A 89 3.52 24.10 -2.98
N GLU A 90 4.65 23.38 -2.97
CA GLU A 90 4.94 22.35 -3.98
C GLU A 90 3.95 21.18 -3.88
N ILE A 91 3.63 20.74 -2.66
CA ILE A 91 2.59 19.74 -2.41
C ILE A 91 1.25 20.24 -2.97
N ALA A 92 0.88 21.49 -2.69
CA ALA A 92 -0.37 22.07 -3.20
C ALA A 92 -0.44 22.04 -4.73
N THR A 93 0.64 22.46 -5.41
CA THR A 93 0.73 22.40 -6.86
C THR A 93 0.60 20.98 -7.39
N ARG A 94 1.24 19.99 -6.74
CA ARG A 94 1.15 18.59 -7.14
C ARG A 94 -0.25 18.00 -7.00
N LEU A 95 -1.03 18.53 -6.07
CA LEU A 95 -2.44 18.18 -5.86
C LEU A 95 -3.42 18.96 -6.77
N GLY A 96 -2.91 19.79 -7.68
CA GLY A 96 -3.74 20.60 -8.58
C GLY A 96 -4.29 21.89 -7.95
N PHE A 97 -3.78 22.29 -6.78
CA PHE A 97 -4.14 23.55 -6.15
C PHE A 97 -3.22 24.68 -6.59
N SER A 98 -3.77 25.90 -6.60
CA SER A 98 -2.94 27.10 -6.76
C SER A 98 -2.10 27.35 -5.50
N LYS A 99 -0.97 28.05 -5.65
CA LYS A 99 -0.12 28.46 -4.51
C LYS A 99 -0.91 29.23 -3.44
N LYS A 100 -1.90 30.04 -3.84
CA LYS A 100 -2.79 30.79 -2.93
C LYS A 100 -3.68 29.89 -2.07
N GLN A 101 -3.94 28.66 -2.51
CA GLN A 101 -4.75 27.66 -1.78
C GLN A 101 -3.90 26.74 -0.90
N SER A 102 -2.58 26.88 -0.88
CA SER A 102 -1.67 26.10 -0.02
C SER A 102 -2.01 26.23 1.47
N SER A 103 -2.66 27.33 1.88
CA SER A 103 -3.16 27.55 3.25
C SER A 103 -4.03 26.39 3.76
N LYS A 104 -4.80 25.75 2.87
CA LYS A 104 -5.68 24.62 3.20
C LYS A 104 -4.92 23.38 3.65
N LEU A 105 -3.65 23.23 3.27
CA LEU A 105 -2.87 22.04 3.53
C LEU A 105 -2.13 22.08 4.88
N TYR A 106 -1.86 23.25 5.46
CA TYR A 106 -1.08 23.35 6.69
C TYR A 106 -1.66 22.53 7.85
N HIS A 107 -2.98 22.52 8.01
CA HIS A 107 -3.64 21.69 9.03
C HIS A 107 -3.43 20.19 8.80
N HIS A 108 -3.41 19.76 7.54
CA HIS A 108 -3.16 18.36 7.19
C HIS A 108 -1.69 17.99 7.42
N ILE A 109 -0.77 18.89 7.05
CA ILE A 109 0.68 18.74 7.27
C ILE A 109 1.00 18.66 8.76
N ASP A 110 0.44 19.55 9.59
CA ASP A 110 0.65 19.54 11.04
C ASP A 110 0.18 18.22 11.68
N LYS A 111 -0.99 17.71 11.28
CA LYS A 111 -1.47 16.40 11.74
C LYS A 111 -0.56 15.25 11.31
N LEU A 112 -0.09 15.26 10.06
CA LEU A 112 0.85 14.24 9.55
C LEU A 112 2.20 14.29 10.26
N LEU A 113 2.70 15.49 10.56
CA LEU A 113 3.95 15.73 11.27
C LEU A 113 3.84 15.24 12.72
N LYS A 114 2.77 15.62 13.43
CA LYS A 114 2.50 15.19 14.80
C LYS A 114 2.38 13.68 14.95
N ALA A 115 1.76 13.01 13.98
CA ALA A 115 1.66 11.54 13.96
C ALA A 115 2.93 10.82 13.44
N GLY A 116 3.97 11.58 13.06
CA GLY A 116 5.25 11.02 12.59
C GLY A 116 5.13 10.25 11.28
N PHE A 117 4.22 10.64 10.40
CA PHE A 117 4.15 10.17 9.00
C PHE A 117 5.06 10.97 8.08
N ILE A 118 5.31 12.22 8.46
CA ILE A 118 6.29 13.09 7.80
C ILE A 118 7.24 13.68 8.85
N ARG A 119 8.38 14.18 8.40
CA ARG A 119 9.33 14.95 9.20
C ARG A 119 9.80 16.17 8.41
N ILE A 120 10.39 17.13 9.11
CA ILE A 120 11.13 18.21 8.47
C ILE A 120 12.44 17.62 7.94
N ALA A 121 12.63 17.65 6.63
CA ALA A 121 13.84 17.18 5.96
C ALA A 121 14.94 18.23 6.06
N ARG A 122 14.59 19.48 5.74
CA ARG A 122 15.47 20.65 5.85
C ARG A 122 14.68 21.93 5.98
N GLU A 123 15.35 22.97 6.44
CA GLU A 123 14.87 24.33 6.43
C GLU A 123 15.86 25.23 5.69
N GLU A 124 15.34 26.08 4.82
CA GLU A 124 16.12 27.01 4.02
C GLU A 124 15.74 28.44 4.39
N LYS A 125 16.70 29.20 4.88
CA LYS A 125 16.50 30.60 5.22
C LYS A 125 16.70 31.45 3.97
N ILE A 126 15.61 32.05 3.49
CA ILE A 126 15.64 33.13 2.50
C ILE A 126 15.46 34.47 3.20
N THR A 127 15.83 35.56 2.52
CA THR A 127 16.01 36.92 3.07
C THR A 127 15.03 37.35 4.18
N ARG A 128 13.74 37.03 4.05
CA ARG A 128 12.70 37.41 5.03
C ARG A 128 11.83 36.23 5.52
N SER A 129 12.20 34.99 5.21
CA SER A 129 11.33 33.84 5.49
C SER A 129 12.15 32.55 5.65
N ILE A 130 11.56 31.57 6.32
CA ILE A 130 12.08 30.21 6.38
C ILE A 130 11.18 29.33 5.51
N ILE A 131 11.78 28.60 4.58
CA ILE A 131 11.11 27.57 3.80
C ILE A 131 11.40 26.22 4.45
N THR A 132 10.34 25.56 4.90
CA THR A 132 10.42 24.20 5.46
C THR A 132 10.09 23.17 4.38
N TYR A 133 10.99 22.20 4.20
CA TYR A 133 10.79 21.05 3.34
C TYR A 133 10.43 19.84 4.19
N TYR A 134 9.38 19.13 3.81
CA TYR A 134 8.89 17.95 4.50
C TYR A 134 9.15 16.71 3.67
N GLU A 135 9.44 15.58 4.33
CA GLU A 135 9.54 14.28 3.68
C GLU A 135 8.80 13.20 4.48
N ARG A 136 8.50 12.07 3.85
CA ARG A 136 7.87 10.92 4.51
C ARG A 136 8.86 10.21 5.42
N THR A 137 8.40 9.73 6.58
CA THR A 137 9.25 8.97 7.51
C THR A 137 9.52 7.54 7.05
N ALA A 138 8.67 7.00 6.17
CA ALA A 138 8.81 5.67 5.61
C ALA A 138 8.30 5.63 4.15
N PRO A 139 8.92 4.80 3.29
CA PRO A 139 8.40 4.48 1.96
C PRO A 139 6.96 3.95 2.01
N GLY A 140 6.67 2.99 2.89
CA GLY A 140 5.34 2.37 3.02
C GLY A 140 4.74 2.60 4.40
N PHE A 141 3.44 2.86 4.46
CA PHE A 141 2.63 2.82 5.69
C PHE A 141 1.57 1.74 5.52
N ILE A 142 1.55 0.76 6.41
CA ILE A 142 0.57 -0.33 6.38
C ILE A 142 -0.14 -0.36 7.72
N SER A 143 -1.46 -0.20 7.71
CA SER A 143 -2.27 -0.23 8.92
C SER A 143 -2.44 -1.67 9.41
N ILE A 144 -2.51 -1.88 10.73
CA ILE A 144 -2.87 -3.18 11.32
C ILE A 144 -4.35 -3.49 11.11
N ASP A 145 -5.20 -2.47 11.06
CA ASP A 145 -6.61 -2.58 10.70
C ASP A 145 -6.81 -2.26 9.22
N SER A 146 -7.80 -2.87 8.59
CA SER A 146 -8.12 -2.56 7.21
C SER A 146 -8.60 -1.11 7.09
N ILE A 147 -7.98 -0.32 6.21
CA ILE A 147 -8.43 1.05 5.91
C ILE A 147 -9.88 1.03 5.45
N ASP A 148 -10.29 0.00 4.70
CA ASP A 148 -11.67 -0.16 4.23
C ASP A 148 -12.64 -0.36 5.41
N GLU A 149 -12.24 -1.11 6.43
CA GLU A 149 -13.06 -1.30 7.63
C GLU A 149 -13.26 0.01 8.39
N ILE A 150 -12.19 0.78 8.56
CA ILE A 150 -12.24 2.06 9.28
C ILE A 150 -13.00 3.10 8.47
N GLU A 151 -12.78 3.20 7.17
CA GLU A 151 -13.54 4.11 6.30
C GLU A 151 -15.04 3.84 6.34
N ARG A 152 -15.46 2.56 6.44
CA ARG A 152 -16.87 2.22 6.65
C ARG A 152 -17.38 2.64 8.03
N LYS A 153 -16.64 2.31 9.10
CA LYS A 153 -17.01 2.70 10.48
C LYS A 153 -17.15 4.21 10.64
N GLU A 154 -16.31 4.98 9.95
CA GLU A 154 -16.32 6.44 9.97
C GLU A 154 -17.23 7.06 8.90
N GLY A 155 -17.96 6.26 8.11
CA GLY A 155 -18.89 6.74 7.09
C GLY A 155 -18.23 7.45 5.89
N ILE A 156 -16.91 7.29 5.72
CA ILE A 156 -16.14 7.87 4.61
C ILE A 156 -16.42 7.12 3.31
N ARG A 157 -16.47 5.78 3.39
CA ARG A 157 -16.82 4.93 2.25
C ARG A 157 -18.31 4.67 2.27
N THR A 158 -19.03 5.28 1.34
CA THR A 158 -20.50 5.24 1.30
C THR A 158 -21.05 4.13 0.41
N ASN A 159 -20.28 3.63 -0.56
CA ASN A 159 -20.74 2.61 -1.50
C ASN A 159 -20.02 1.26 -1.30
N PRO A 160 -20.75 0.17 -0.97
CA PRO A 160 -20.23 -1.19 -0.96
C PRO A 160 -19.57 -1.58 -2.28
N LEU A 161 -18.51 -2.39 -2.22
CA LEU A 161 -17.81 -2.86 -3.43
C LEU A 161 -18.74 -3.65 -4.34
N ILE A 162 -19.67 -4.43 -3.77
CA ILE A 162 -20.62 -5.21 -4.56
C ILE A 162 -21.48 -4.34 -5.49
N ASN A 163 -21.84 -3.12 -5.07
CA ASN A 163 -22.64 -2.23 -5.90
C ASN A 163 -21.84 -1.77 -7.12
N LEU A 164 -20.55 -1.46 -6.93
CA LEU A 164 -19.66 -1.09 -8.03
C LEU A 164 -19.48 -2.25 -9.02
N ILE A 165 -19.36 -3.49 -8.51
CA ILE A 165 -19.24 -4.69 -9.35
C ILE A 165 -20.54 -4.95 -10.10
N ASP A 166 -21.69 -4.89 -9.42
CA ASP A 166 -23.01 -5.08 -10.03
C ASP A 166 -23.25 -4.06 -11.15
N ASP A 167 -22.94 -2.78 -10.90
CA ASP A 167 -23.09 -1.71 -11.90
C ASP A 167 -22.11 -1.89 -13.08
N ALA A 168 -20.84 -2.22 -12.80
CA ALA A 168 -19.81 -2.34 -13.83
C ALA A 168 -20.01 -3.55 -14.76
N PHE A 169 -20.53 -4.66 -14.22
CA PHE A 169 -20.75 -5.91 -14.96
C PHE A 169 -22.24 -6.16 -15.27
N LEU A 170 -23.12 -5.23 -14.94
CA LEU A 170 -24.57 -5.29 -15.17
C LEU A 170 -25.20 -6.60 -14.65
N LEU A 171 -24.80 -7.05 -13.45
CA LEU A 171 -25.21 -8.34 -12.91
C LEU A 171 -26.70 -8.37 -12.51
N LYS A 172 -27.29 -7.19 -12.26
CA LYS A 172 -28.70 -7.00 -11.85
C LYS A 172 -29.04 -7.77 -10.57
N LEU A 173 -28.13 -7.75 -9.61
CA LEU A 173 -28.34 -8.40 -8.32
C LEU A 173 -29.47 -7.71 -7.54
N ASP A 174 -30.31 -8.50 -6.88
CA ASP A 174 -31.27 -7.97 -5.93
C ASP A 174 -30.59 -7.53 -4.63
N GLN A 175 -31.31 -6.78 -3.78
CA GLN A 175 -30.74 -6.24 -2.55
C GLN A 175 -30.25 -7.32 -1.58
N LYS A 176 -30.93 -8.47 -1.52
CA LYS A 176 -30.58 -9.57 -0.62
C LYS A 176 -29.28 -10.24 -1.08
N ASP A 177 -29.14 -10.46 -2.39
CA ASP A 177 -27.95 -11.03 -3.00
C ASP A 177 -26.76 -10.07 -2.87
N LYS A 178 -26.99 -8.76 -3.00
CA LYS A 178 -25.97 -7.72 -2.74
C LYS A 178 -25.45 -7.79 -1.31
N GLU A 179 -26.34 -7.84 -0.33
CA GLU A 179 -25.97 -7.94 1.09
C GLU A 179 -25.19 -9.22 1.39
N ALA A 180 -25.63 -10.36 0.86
CA ALA A 180 -24.94 -11.63 1.04
C ALA A 180 -23.54 -11.62 0.40
N ALA A 181 -23.42 -11.16 -0.85
CA ALA A 181 -22.15 -11.07 -1.54
C ALA A 181 -21.19 -10.07 -0.87
N GLN A 182 -21.68 -8.93 -0.41
CA GLN A 182 -20.87 -7.94 0.32
C GLN A 182 -20.28 -8.51 1.61
N LYS A 183 -21.04 -9.32 2.36
CA LYS A 183 -20.55 -9.99 3.56
C LYS A 183 -19.42 -10.98 3.25
N ILE A 184 -19.51 -11.69 2.12
CA ILE A 184 -18.44 -12.60 1.67
C ILE A 184 -17.19 -11.81 1.26
N ILE A 185 -17.37 -10.71 0.53
CA ILE A 185 -16.28 -9.79 0.15
C ILE A 185 -15.56 -9.25 1.40
N GLU A 186 -16.31 -8.90 2.43
CA GLU A 186 -15.79 -8.43 3.72
C GLU A 186 -14.89 -9.48 4.38
N GLN A 187 -15.41 -10.69 4.58
CA GLN A 187 -14.64 -11.79 5.16
C GLN A 187 -13.38 -12.10 4.36
N TYR A 188 -13.47 -12.06 3.03
CA TYR A 188 -12.30 -12.26 2.17
C TYR A 188 -11.27 -11.13 2.33
N THR A 189 -11.73 -9.89 2.43
CA THR A 189 -10.86 -8.70 2.59
C THR A 189 -10.15 -8.71 3.94
N ASP A 190 -10.82 -9.15 5.00
CA ASP A 190 -10.23 -9.26 6.34
C ASP A 190 -9.07 -10.28 6.35
N ILE A 191 -9.28 -11.46 5.74
CA ILE A 191 -8.21 -12.46 5.61
C ILE A 191 -7.06 -11.94 4.74
N ALA A 192 -7.36 -11.25 3.63
CA ALA A 192 -6.36 -10.63 2.77
C ALA A 192 -5.53 -9.58 3.50
N HIS A 193 -6.17 -8.81 4.37
CA HIS A 193 -5.51 -7.81 5.20
C HIS A 193 -4.57 -8.45 6.22
N ASP A 194 -4.99 -9.51 6.91
CA ASP A 194 -4.14 -10.26 7.85
C ASP A 194 -2.86 -10.79 7.19
N TYR A 195 -2.99 -11.36 5.98
CA TYR A 195 -1.83 -11.79 5.21
C TYR A 195 -0.93 -10.61 4.82
N THR A 196 -1.52 -9.51 4.37
CA THR A 196 -0.78 -8.28 4.00
C THR A 196 0.04 -7.75 5.17
N VAL A 197 -0.55 -7.64 6.36
CA VAL A 197 0.16 -7.25 7.59
C VAL A 197 1.28 -8.24 7.91
N SER A 198 0.99 -9.54 7.85
CA SER A 198 1.96 -10.59 8.17
C SER A 198 3.15 -10.63 7.22
N ILE A 199 2.93 -10.43 5.92
CA ILE A 199 3.98 -10.34 4.90
C ILE A 199 4.80 -9.07 5.10
N SER A 200 4.14 -7.95 5.39
CA SER A 200 4.79 -6.67 5.59
C SER A 200 5.73 -6.66 6.80
N LYS A 201 5.35 -7.34 7.89
CA LYS A 201 6.22 -7.57 9.06
C LYS A 201 7.51 -8.34 8.71
N GLN A 202 7.45 -9.18 7.69
CA GLN A 202 8.57 -10.01 7.25
C GLN A 202 9.41 -9.33 6.16
N PHE A 203 8.97 -8.16 5.67
CA PHE A 203 9.64 -7.47 4.59
C PHE A 203 10.97 -6.84 5.06
N LYS A 204 12.09 -7.40 4.58
CA LYS A 204 13.45 -6.95 4.87
C LYS A 204 14.16 -6.31 3.66
N GLY A 205 13.48 -6.25 2.52
CA GLY A 205 14.07 -5.80 1.26
C GLY A 205 14.33 -4.30 1.24
N ASN A 206 15.30 -3.87 0.42
CA ASN A 206 15.61 -2.46 0.23
C ASN A 206 14.88 -1.85 -0.98
N ILE A 207 13.55 -1.99 -0.99
CA ILE A 207 12.73 -1.43 -2.08
C ILE A 207 12.31 -0.02 -1.68
N THR A 208 12.96 0.97 -2.30
CA THR A 208 12.65 2.39 -2.15
C THR A 208 11.41 2.79 -2.95
N ASP A 209 11.15 2.10 -4.05
CA ASP A 209 9.97 2.29 -4.88
C ASP A 209 8.74 1.66 -4.24
N THR A 210 7.93 2.51 -3.64
CA THR A 210 6.70 2.15 -2.96
C THR A 210 5.64 1.51 -3.87
N THR A 211 5.66 1.80 -5.17
CA THR A 211 4.74 1.19 -6.14
C THR A 211 5.13 -0.27 -6.31
N ARG A 212 6.42 -0.53 -6.58
CA ARG A 212 6.97 -1.90 -6.65
C ARG A 212 6.81 -2.64 -5.33
N LEU A 213 6.96 -1.95 -4.21
CA LEU A 213 6.73 -2.53 -2.89
C LEU A 213 5.29 -3.03 -2.75
N ASN A 214 4.31 -2.19 -3.11
CA ASN A 214 2.90 -2.57 -3.07
C ASN A 214 2.60 -3.73 -4.03
N GLU A 215 3.15 -3.71 -5.23
CA GLU A 215 3.01 -4.82 -6.19
C GLU A 215 3.53 -6.13 -5.63
N ILE A 216 4.71 -6.12 -4.99
CA ILE A 216 5.31 -7.31 -4.38
C ILE A 216 4.49 -7.80 -3.20
N VAL A 217 4.11 -6.90 -2.29
CA VAL A 217 3.27 -7.26 -1.14
C VAL A 217 1.95 -7.85 -1.62
N ASN A 218 1.28 -7.20 -2.57
CA ASN A 218 0.02 -7.69 -3.14
C ASN A 218 0.18 -9.05 -3.83
N PHE A 219 1.22 -9.22 -4.65
CA PHE A 219 1.50 -10.48 -5.32
C PHE A 219 1.70 -11.62 -4.32
N VAL A 220 2.51 -11.41 -3.28
CA VAL A 220 2.75 -12.41 -2.24
C VAL A 220 1.46 -12.67 -1.45
N THR A 221 0.69 -11.62 -1.11
CA THR A 221 -0.63 -11.77 -0.46
C THR A 221 -1.55 -12.66 -1.30
N PHE A 222 -1.67 -12.40 -2.60
CA PHE A 222 -2.50 -13.23 -3.49
C PHE A 222 -2.01 -14.67 -3.59
N LEU A 223 -0.70 -14.90 -3.58
CA LEU A 223 -0.14 -16.25 -3.56
C LEU A 223 -0.61 -17.03 -2.32
N TYR A 224 -0.54 -16.43 -1.12
CA TYR A 224 -1.02 -17.08 0.11
C TYR A 224 -2.54 -17.24 0.14
N LEU A 225 -3.29 -16.22 -0.28
CA LEU A 225 -4.75 -16.29 -0.38
C LEU A 225 -5.22 -17.43 -1.29
N SER A 226 -4.53 -17.65 -2.41
CA SER A 226 -4.89 -18.72 -3.36
C SER A 226 -4.74 -20.13 -2.76
N GLN A 227 -3.94 -20.28 -1.70
CA GLN A 227 -3.68 -21.55 -1.02
C GLN A 227 -4.50 -21.71 0.27
N ASP A 228 -5.15 -20.65 0.76
CA ASP A 228 -5.94 -20.69 1.99
C ASP A 228 -7.32 -21.34 1.73
N PRO A 229 -7.64 -22.48 2.36
CA PRO A 229 -8.92 -23.16 2.14
C PRO A 229 -10.14 -22.28 2.46
N ARG A 230 -10.02 -21.39 3.46
CA ARG A 230 -11.10 -20.46 3.85
C ARG A 230 -11.38 -19.50 2.70
N CYS A 231 -10.34 -18.95 2.08
CA CYS A 231 -10.46 -18.06 0.93
C CYS A 231 -11.03 -18.79 -0.29
N GLN A 232 -10.62 -20.04 -0.52
CA GLN A 232 -11.16 -20.86 -1.60
C GLN A 232 -12.66 -21.14 -1.43
N GLU A 233 -13.13 -21.38 -0.21
CA GLU A 233 -14.56 -21.50 0.09
C GLU A 233 -15.31 -20.18 -0.13
N LEU A 234 -14.79 -19.07 0.38
CA LEU A 234 -15.39 -17.75 0.17
C LEU A 234 -15.48 -17.39 -1.33
N GLN A 235 -14.44 -17.69 -2.11
CA GLN A 235 -14.44 -17.49 -3.56
C GLN A 235 -15.52 -18.34 -4.26
N LYS A 236 -15.66 -19.62 -3.89
CA LYS A 236 -16.72 -20.50 -4.42
C LYS A 236 -18.11 -19.96 -4.12
N GLU A 237 -18.33 -19.46 -2.90
CA GLU A 237 -19.59 -18.84 -2.52
C GLU A 237 -19.83 -17.53 -3.30
N LEU A 238 -18.81 -16.69 -3.46
CA LEU A 238 -18.93 -15.41 -4.15
C LEU A 238 -19.25 -15.56 -5.64
N ILE A 239 -18.72 -16.60 -6.31
CA ILE A 239 -19.00 -16.90 -7.72
C ILE A 239 -20.48 -17.18 -7.98
N LYS A 240 -21.26 -17.56 -6.96
CA LYS A 240 -22.72 -17.74 -7.10
C LYS A 240 -23.42 -16.43 -7.46
N TYR A 241 -22.84 -15.29 -7.05
CA TYR A 241 -23.35 -13.94 -7.29
C TYR A 241 -22.62 -13.26 -8.47
N ILE A 242 -21.29 -13.33 -8.50
CA ILE A 242 -20.47 -12.65 -9.51
C ILE A 242 -20.20 -13.60 -10.70
N LYS A 243 -21.20 -13.72 -11.58
CA LYS A 243 -21.10 -14.53 -12.80
C LYS A 243 -20.59 -13.68 -13.96
N ILE A 244 -19.27 -13.63 -14.11
CA ILE A 244 -18.61 -12.93 -15.22
C ILE A 244 -18.09 -13.97 -16.21
N GLU A 245 -18.60 -13.93 -17.45
CA GLU A 245 -18.12 -14.79 -18.53
C GLU A 245 -16.81 -14.23 -19.09
N LEU A 246 -15.71 -14.95 -18.84
CA LEU A 246 -14.44 -14.67 -19.49
C LEU A 246 -14.39 -15.46 -20.79
N ASN A 247 -14.45 -14.76 -21.92
CA ASN A 247 -14.24 -15.37 -23.23
C ASN A 247 -12.78 -15.85 -23.31
N ASN A 248 -12.57 -17.14 -23.09
CA ASN A 248 -11.28 -17.77 -23.32
C ASN A 248 -10.96 -17.66 -24.82
N LYS A 249 -9.96 -16.84 -25.15
CA LYS A 249 -9.30 -16.85 -26.47
C LYS A 249 -8.14 -17.84 -26.43
#